data_AF-A0A1W6MGT7-F1
#
_entry.id   AF-A0A1W6MGT7-F1
#
_cell.length_a   1.000
_cell.length_b   1.000
_cell.length_c   1.000
_cell.angle_alpha   90.00
_cell.angle_beta   90.00
_cell.angle_gamma   90.00
#
_symmetry.space_group_name_H-M   'P 1'
#
loop_
_entity.id
_entity.type
_entity.pdbx_description
1 polymer ?
#
loop_
_entity_poly.entity_id
_entity_poly.type
_entity_poly.pdbx_seq_one_letter_code
_entity_poly.pdbx_strand_id
1 'polypeptide(L)'
;MSHKNKVDSELKRRFQENDPEALRDVYVAYKDELLNWLIRYNLNMEDRLDIYQDAIIELQHKLVTQKVTLEKASIKTYLFGICKFLAIRHHKARKMEQVSDSEEQVAEIKVEEDLSENSKLLALSFKKLGAACQELISMFYYRGLTIKEMVELSNYKDENTVKSAKSRCMKKLKELVSYEK
;
A
#
# COMPACT_ATOMS: atom_id res chain seq x y z
N MET A 1 22.52 -21.55 14.22
CA MET A 1 22.27 -20.08 14.26
C MET A 1 22.85 -19.31 13.06
N SER A 2 23.85 -19.80 12.33
CA SER A 2 24.48 -19.07 11.21
C SER A 2 23.64 -19.01 9.90
N HIS A 3 22.83 -20.04 9.58
CA HIS A 3 22.07 -20.06 8.32
C HIS A 3 20.87 -19.11 8.26
N LYS A 4 20.10 -18.94 9.36
CA LYS A 4 18.92 -18.06 9.39
C LYS A 4 19.25 -16.58 9.16
N ASN A 5 20.39 -16.10 9.67
CA ASN A 5 20.84 -14.73 9.46
C ASN A 5 21.33 -14.47 8.03
N LYS A 6 21.91 -15.47 7.35
CA LYS A 6 22.28 -15.36 5.93
C LYS A 6 21.07 -15.26 5.01
N VAL A 7 20.03 -16.07 5.27
CA VAL A 7 18.80 -16.06 4.46
C VAL A 7 18.06 -14.74 4.58
N ASP A 8 17.93 -14.18 5.79
CA ASP A 8 17.24 -12.91 6.01
C ASP A 8 18.00 -11.71 5.42
N SER A 9 19.35 -11.72 5.48
CA SER A 9 20.17 -10.67 4.84
C SER A 9 20.11 -10.73 3.32
N GLU A 10 20.10 -11.94 2.73
CA GLU A 10 19.94 -12.11 1.28
C GLU A 10 18.56 -11.66 0.80
N LEU A 11 17.49 -12.04 1.52
CA LEU A 11 16.14 -11.57 1.21
C LEU A 11 16.04 -10.05 1.28
N LYS A 12 16.61 -9.40 2.31
CA LYS A 12 16.66 -7.93 2.41
C LYS A 12 17.34 -7.29 1.21
N ARG A 13 18.46 -7.86 0.75
CA ARG A 13 19.15 -7.40 -0.47
C ARG A 13 18.25 -7.51 -1.69
N ARG A 14 17.61 -8.66 -1.90
CA ARG A 14 16.69 -8.89 -3.03
C ARG A 14 15.50 -7.92 -3.03
N PHE A 15 14.95 -7.58 -1.87
CA PHE A 15 13.91 -6.55 -1.75
C PHE A 15 14.42 -5.15 -2.15
N GLN A 16 15.64 -4.79 -1.78
CA GLN A 16 16.23 -3.49 -2.17
C GLN A 16 16.51 -3.41 -3.68
N GLU A 17 16.80 -4.53 -4.31
CA GLU A 17 16.98 -4.65 -5.77
C GLU A 17 15.65 -4.72 -6.54
N ASN A 18 14.51 -4.63 -5.83
CA ASN A 18 13.16 -4.74 -6.39
C ASN A 18 12.94 -6.04 -7.17
N ASP A 19 13.51 -7.15 -6.67
CA ASP A 19 13.31 -8.48 -7.24
C ASP A 19 11.86 -8.96 -7.00
N PRO A 20 11.05 -9.16 -8.05
CA PRO A 20 9.67 -9.62 -7.91
C PRO A 20 9.55 -11.03 -7.30
N GLU A 21 10.58 -11.87 -7.42
CA GLU A 21 10.56 -13.21 -6.82
C GLU A 21 10.76 -13.18 -5.30
N ALA A 22 11.43 -12.16 -4.76
CA ALA A 22 11.64 -12.05 -3.32
C ALA A 22 10.34 -11.90 -2.53
N LEU A 23 9.39 -11.14 -3.08
CA LEU A 23 8.06 -11.00 -2.47
C LEU A 23 7.28 -12.31 -2.54
N ARG A 24 7.37 -13.03 -3.67
CA ARG A 24 6.73 -14.34 -3.84
C ARG A 24 7.27 -15.36 -2.85
N ASP A 25 8.58 -15.39 -2.64
CA ASP A 25 9.23 -16.29 -1.69
C ASP A 25 8.76 -16.03 -0.26
N VAL A 26 8.70 -14.75 0.15
CA VAL A 26 8.14 -14.34 1.45
C VAL A 26 6.67 -14.73 1.57
N TYR A 27 5.89 -14.51 0.52
CA TYR A 27 4.47 -14.84 0.49
C TYR A 27 4.26 -16.34 0.73
N VAL A 28 4.91 -17.20 -0.05
CA VAL A 28 4.72 -18.65 0.09
C VAL A 28 5.29 -19.16 1.41
N ALA A 29 6.46 -18.67 1.84
CA ALA A 29 7.14 -19.18 3.02
C ALA A 29 6.42 -18.90 4.34
N TYR A 30 5.68 -17.80 4.45
CA TYR A 30 5.07 -17.38 5.72
C TYR A 30 3.56 -17.43 5.75
N LYS A 31 2.88 -17.71 4.64
CA LYS A 31 1.40 -17.72 4.55
C LYS A 31 0.77 -18.63 5.61
N ASP A 32 1.02 -19.93 5.55
CA ASP A 32 0.35 -20.88 6.44
C ASP A 32 0.66 -20.62 7.92
N GLU A 33 1.90 -20.26 8.22
CA GLU A 33 2.31 -19.95 9.59
C GLU A 33 1.60 -18.70 10.12
N LEU A 34 1.48 -17.64 9.32
CA LEU A 34 0.80 -16.41 9.72
C LEU A 34 -0.70 -16.56 9.81
N LEU A 35 -1.33 -17.27 8.86
CA LEU A 35 -2.76 -17.54 8.90
C LEU A 35 -3.15 -18.35 10.13
N ASN A 36 -2.33 -19.34 10.50
CA ASN A 36 -2.53 -20.10 11.74
C ASN A 36 -2.28 -19.24 12.98
N TRP A 37 -1.23 -18.41 12.97
CA TRP A 37 -0.95 -17.51 14.07
C TRP A 37 -2.08 -16.47 14.30
N LEU A 38 -2.72 -16.00 13.23
CA LEU A 38 -3.82 -15.03 13.30
C LEU A 38 -5.11 -15.58 13.94
N ILE A 39 -5.27 -16.90 14.10
CA ILE A 39 -6.42 -17.52 14.78
C ILE A 39 -6.62 -16.94 16.19
N ARG A 40 -5.52 -16.62 16.88
CA ARG A 40 -5.56 -16.03 18.24
C ARG A 40 -6.25 -14.67 18.32
N TYR A 41 -6.51 -14.03 17.18
CA TYR A 41 -7.25 -12.78 17.09
C TYR A 41 -8.73 -13.02 16.78
N ASN A 42 -9.25 -14.25 16.87
CA ASN A 42 -10.68 -14.55 16.71
C ASN A 42 -11.25 -14.06 15.36
N LEU A 43 -10.45 -14.17 14.31
CA LEU A 43 -10.76 -13.81 12.92
C LEU A 43 -11.19 -15.05 12.15
N ASN A 44 -12.13 -14.92 11.22
CA ASN A 44 -12.51 -16.02 10.32
C ASN A 44 -11.37 -16.29 9.29
N MET A 45 -11.53 -17.24 8.38
CA MET A 45 -10.47 -17.53 7.40
C MET A 45 -10.27 -16.39 6.38
N GLU A 46 -11.36 -15.76 5.94
CA GLU A 46 -11.35 -14.68 4.95
C GLU A 46 -10.64 -13.44 5.49
N ASP A 47 -11.04 -12.96 6.67
CA ASP A 47 -10.41 -11.85 7.38
C ASP A 47 -8.89 -12.07 7.55
N ARG A 48 -8.49 -13.32 7.84
CA ARG A 48 -7.07 -13.67 8.01
C ARG A 48 -6.31 -13.60 6.70
N LEU A 49 -6.93 -14.05 5.59
CA LEU A 49 -6.36 -13.96 4.26
C LEU A 49 -6.23 -12.50 3.82
N ASP A 50 -7.23 -11.67 4.10
CA ASP A 50 -7.23 -10.25 3.74
C ASP A 50 -6.15 -9.49 4.51
N ILE A 51 -6.09 -9.67 5.83
CA ILE A 51 -5.02 -9.10 6.66
C ILE A 51 -3.65 -9.55 6.19
N TYR A 52 -3.50 -10.80 5.77
CA TYR A 52 -2.24 -11.30 5.27
C TYR A 52 -1.85 -10.65 3.92
N GLN A 53 -2.79 -10.52 2.99
CA GLN A 53 -2.57 -9.86 1.71
C GLN A 53 -2.19 -8.38 1.90
N ASP A 54 -2.94 -7.65 2.74
CA ASP A 54 -2.64 -6.27 3.10
C ASP A 54 -1.26 -6.13 3.73
N ALA A 55 -0.87 -7.07 4.59
CA ALA A 55 0.43 -7.04 5.23
C ALA A 55 1.58 -7.25 4.24
N ILE A 56 1.38 -8.07 3.20
CA ILE A 56 2.37 -8.31 2.14
C ILE A 56 2.53 -7.06 1.25
N ILE A 57 1.42 -6.39 0.90
CA ILE A 57 1.44 -5.13 0.15
C ILE A 57 2.16 -4.05 0.95
N GLU A 58 1.82 -3.90 2.24
CA GLU A 58 2.46 -2.93 3.12
C GLU A 58 3.95 -3.24 3.30
N LEU A 59 4.33 -4.52 3.42
CA LEU A 59 5.74 -4.93 3.47
C LEU A 59 6.49 -4.48 2.22
N GLN A 60 5.96 -4.76 1.03
CA GLN A 60 6.58 -4.37 -0.23
C GLN A 60 6.72 -2.85 -0.32
N HIS A 61 5.64 -2.12 -0.02
CA HIS A 61 5.64 -0.66 -0.04
C HIS A 61 6.70 -0.08 0.91
N LYS A 62 6.83 -0.63 2.13
CA LYS A 62 7.83 -0.14 3.08
C LYS A 62 9.28 -0.44 2.67
N LEU A 63 9.54 -1.65 2.15
CA LEU A 63 10.90 -2.06 1.82
C LEU A 63 11.38 -1.52 0.46
N VAL A 64 10.50 -1.46 -0.54
CA VAL A 64 10.83 -1.04 -1.90
C VAL A 64 10.64 0.47 -2.06
N THR A 65 9.45 0.97 -1.70
CA THR A 65 9.09 2.36 -1.95
C THR A 65 9.68 3.29 -0.90
N GLN A 66 9.48 2.97 0.39
CA GLN A 66 9.98 3.79 1.51
C GLN A 66 11.42 3.46 1.92
N LYS A 67 12.03 2.44 1.28
CA LYS A 67 13.42 2.00 1.53
C LYS A 67 13.74 1.80 3.02
N VAL A 68 12.78 1.28 3.79
CA VAL A 68 12.95 1.04 5.22
C VAL A 68 13.98 -0.08 5.43
N THR A 69 15.06 0.22 6.15
CA THR A 69 16.07 -0.78 6.53
C THR A 69 15.69 -1.46 7.84
N LEU A 70 15.61 -2.78 7.82
CA LEU A 70 15.31 -3.59 9.00
C LEU A 70 16.62 -4.00 9.73
N GLU A 71 17.15 -3.12 10.56
CA GLU A 71 18.43 -3.36 11.26
C GLU A 71 18.34 -4.39 12.40
N LYS A 72 17.25 -4.37 13.17
CA LYS A 72 17.07 -5.18 14.40
C LYS A 72 16.01 -6.27 14.29
N ALA A 73 15.29 -6.33 13.17
CA ALA A 73 14.19 -7.25 12.95
C ALA A 73 14.40 -8.07 11.68
N SER A 74 13.99 -9.35 11.70
CA SER A 74 13.87 -10.15 10.49
C SER A 74 12.66 -9.72 9.67
N ILE A 75 12.65 -10.00 8.36
CA ILE A 75 11.48 -9.74 7.50
C ILE A 75 10.25 -10.45 8.05
N LYS A 76 10.42 -11.69 8.54
CA LYS A 76 9.35 -12.44 9.21
C LYS A 76 8.81 -11.68 10.42
N THR A 77 9.68 -11.28 11.35
CA THR A 77 9.26 -10.55 12.56
C THR A 77 8.52 -9.26 12.22
N TYR A 78 9.01 -8.56 11.20
CA TYR A 78 8.41 -7.33 10.73
C TYR A 78 7.00 -7.57 10.15
N LEU A 79 6.86 -8.57 9.28
CA LEU A 79 5.59 -8.98 8.68
C LEU A 79 4.57 -9.40 9.75
N PHE A 80 4.97 -10.18 10.76
CA PHE A 80 4.11 -10.50 11.91
C PHE A 80 3.66 -9.25 12.67
N GLY A 81 4.53 -8.24 12.78
CA GLY A 81 4.20 -6.94 13.37
C GLY A 81 3.12 -6.19 12.59
N ILE A 82 3.21 -6.19 11.24
CA ILE A 82 2.20 -5.59 10.36
C ILE A 82 0.86 -6.32 10.52
N CYS A 83 0.86 -7.66 10.42
CA CYS A 83 -0.36 -8.47 10.60
C CYS A 83 -1.01 -8.22 11.96
N LYS A 84 -0.21 -8.13 13.04
CA LYS A 84 -0.71 -7.79 14.39
C LYS A 84 -1.44 -6.44 14.41
N PHE A 85 -0.83 -5.42 13.80
CA PHE A 85 -1.40 -4.08 13.77
C PHE A 85 -2.73 -4.07 13.01
N LEU A 86 -2.78 -4.71 11.84
CA LEU A 86 -3.98 -4.83 11.02
C LEU A 86 -5.10 -5.62 11.73
N ALA A 87 -4.78 -6.75 12.37
CA ALA A 87 -5.75 -7.51 13.15
C ALA A 87 -6.36 -6.71 14.31
N ILE A 88 -5.54 -5.93 15.04
CA ILE A 88 -6.05 -5.06 16.12
C ILE A 88 -6.93 -3.94 15.55
N ARG A 89 -6.55 -3.38 14.40
CA ARG A 89 -7.33 -2.34 13.71
C ARG A 89 -8.69 -2.88 13.25
N HIS A 90 -8.72 -4.09 12.71
CA HIS A 90 -9.95 -4.79 12.31
C HIS A 90 -10.95 -4.90 13.47
N HIS A 91 -10.48 -5.30 14.66
CA HIS A 91 -11.33 -5.33 15.86
C HIS A 91 -11.87 -3.97 16.28
N LYS A 92 -11.06 -2.91 16.15
CA LYS A 92 -11.52 -1.54 16.47
C LYS A 92 -12.59 -1.07 15.51
N ALA A 93 -12.47 -1.38 14.22
CA ALA A 93 -13.47 -1.05 13.21
C ALA A 93 -14.80 -1.78 13.49
N ARG A 94 -14.75 -3.10 13.72
CA ARG A 94 -15.95 -3.89 14.05
C ARG A 94 -16.62 -3.47 15.36
N LYS A 95 -15.83 -3.05 16.36
CA LYS A 95 -16.37 -2.52 17.62
C LYS A 95 -17.06 -1.16 17.42
N MET A 96 -16.63 -0.36 16.45
CA MET A 96 -17.31 0.88 16.09
C MET A 96 -18.60 0.61 15.31
N GLU A 97 -18.60 -0.37 14.40
CA GLU A 97 -19.79 -0.82 13.65
C GLU A 97 -20.85 -1.45 14.56
N GLN A 98 -20.45 -2.27 15.55
CA GLN A 98 -21.39 -2.86 16.52
C GLN A 98 -22.06 -1.83 17.44
N VAL A 99 -21.52 -0.62 17.56
CA VAL A 99 -22.18 0.49 18.27
C VAL A 99 -23.16 1.24 17.36
N SER A 100 -23.08 1.05 16.03
CA SER A 100 -23.91 1.72 15.04
C SER A 100 -24.95 0.84 14.34
N ASP A 101 -24.93 -0.48 14.52
CA ASP A 101 -25.76 -1.36 13.70
C ASP A 101 -27.06 -1.82 14.39
N SER A 102 -28.11 -1.03 14.13
CA SER A 102 -29.45 -1.55 13.89
C SER A 102 -29.46 -2.15 12.48
N GLU A 103 -29.29 -3.48 12.41
CA GLU A 103 -29.51 -4.36 11.26
C GLU A 103 -29.55 -3.73 9.85
N GLU A 104 -28.40 -3.64 9.18
CA GLU A 104 -28.35 -3.63 7.71
C GLU A 104 -27.79 -4.95 7.16
N GLN A 105 -28.63 -5.67 6.41
CA GLN A 105 -28.24 -6.87 5.68
C GLN A 105 -27.10 -6.55 4.70
N VAL A 106 -25.93 -7.12 4.95
CA VAL A 106 -24.77 -7.01 4.06
C VAL A 106 -25.03 -7.84 2.80
N ALA A 107 -25.35 -7.16 1.71
CA ALA A 107 -25.33 -7.77 0.38
C ALA A 107 -23.87 -8.09 0.01
N GLU A 108 -23.61 -9.34 -0.40
CA GLU A 108 -22.34 -9.76 -1.00
C GLU A 108 -22.00 -8.84 -2.18
N ILE A 109 -20.98 -8.00 -2.00
CA ILE A 109 -20.41 -7.21 -3.09
C ILE A 109 -19.57 -8.18 -3.93
N LYS A 110 -20.17 -8.66 -5.01
CA LYS A 110 -19.45 -9.31 -6.10
C LYS A 110 -18.47 -8.29 -6.67
N VAL A 111 -17.18 -8.44 -6.39
CA VAL A 111 -16.12 -7.62 -7.02
C VAL A 111 -16.01 -8.06 -8.48
N GLU A 112 -16.86 -7.52 -9.34
CA GLU A 112 -16.60 -7.50 -10.77
C GLU A 112 -15.42 -6.56 -11.04
N GLU A 113 -14.38 -7.06 -11.69
CA GLU A 113 -13.25 -6.30 -12.24
C GLU A 113 -13.67 -5.35 -13.38
N ASP A 114 -14.85 -4.73 -13.30
CA ASP A 114 -15.13 -3.57 -14.13
C ASP A 114 -14.46 -2.38 -13.45
N LEU A 115 -13.31 -1.97 -13.99
CA LEU A 115 -12.75 -0.65 -13.75
C LEU A 115 -13.91 0.34 -13.91
N SER A 116 -14.44 0.82 -12.79
CA SER A 116 -15.61 1.73 -12.80
C SER A 116 -15.42 2.80 -13.86
N GLU A 117 -16.47 3.23 -14.55
CA GLU A 117 -16.37 4.27 -15.58
C GLU A 117 -15.57 5.50 -15.09
N ASN A 118 -15.66 5.81 -13.80
CA ASN A 118 -14.85 6.83 -13.12
C ASN A 118 -13.33 6.56 -13.18
N SER A 119 -12.88 5.31 -13.06
CA SER A 119 -11.47 4.93 -13.14
C SER A 119 -10.92 4.97 -14.57
N LYS A 120 -11.71 4.54 -15.56
CA LYS A 120 -11.37 4.69 -16.99
C LYS A 120 -11.26 6.17 -17.35
N LEU A 121 -12.23 6.96 -16.91
CA LEU A 121 -12.24 8.41 -17.10
C LEU A 121 -11.03 9.08 -16.44
N LEU A 122 -10.73 8.74 -15.18
CA LEU A 122 -9.56 9.26 -14.48
C LEU A 122 -8.26 8.95 -15.24
N ALA A 123 -8.10 7.73 -15.77
CA ALA A 123 -6.92 7.34 -16.53
C ALA A 123 -6.78 8.15 -17.84
N LEU A 124 -7.89 8.41 -18.54
CA LEU A 124 -7.90 9.25 -19.75
C LEU A 124 -7.58 10.71 -19.42
N SER A 125 -8.24 11.29 -18.42
CA SER A 125 -7.99 12.67 -17.97
C SER A 125 -6.55 12.84 -17.44
N PHE A 126 -5.99 11.82 -16.80
CA PHE A 126 -4.60 11.84 -16.35
C PHE A 126 -3.61 11.92 -17.51
N LYS A 127 -3.84 11.16 -18.59
CA LYS A 127 -3.02 11.22 -19.83
C LYS A 127 -3.07 12.59 -20.52
N LYS A 128 -4.14 13.37 -20.32
CA LYS A 128 -4.28 14.73 -20.85
C LYS A 128 -3.52 15.80 -20.05
N LEU A 129 -2.99 15.46 -18.86
CA LEU A 129 -2.11 16.37 -18.13
C LEU A 129 -0.76 16.51 -18.86
N GLY A 130 -0.11 17.66 -18.71
CA GLY A 130 1.29 17.81 -19.17
C GLY A 130 2.24 16.91 -18.38
N ALA A 131 3.36 16.52 -18.99
CA ALA A 131 4.34 15.57 -18.42
C ALA A 131 4.76 15.92 -16.98
N ALA A 132 5.06 17.20 -16.71
CA ALA A 132 5.43 17.66 -15.37
C ALA A 132 4.32 17.43 -14.32
N CYS A 133 3.04 17.61 -14.68
CA CYS A 133 1.94 17.33 -13.75
C CYS A 133 1.69 15.84 -13.57
N GLN A 134 1.82 15.04 -14.63
CA GLN A 134 1.72 13.58 -14.52
C GLN A 134 2.81 13.04 -13.60
N GLU A 135 4.05 13.47 -13.80
CA GLU A 135 5.20 13.07 -12.99
C GLU A 135 5.01 13.47 -11.53
N LEU A 136 4.59 14.70 -11.26
CA LEU A 136 4.43 15.19 -9.90
C LEU A 136 3.29 14.48 -9.14
N ILE A 137 2.18 14.19 -9.81
CA ILE A 137 1.09 13.39 -9.22
C ILE A 137 1.54 11.93 -9.05
N SER A 138 2.31 11.39 -9.99
CA SER A 138 2.89 10.03 -9.91
C SER A 138 3.84 9.88 -8.73
N MET A 139 4.76 10.82 -8.57
CA MET A 139 5.71 10.86 -7.45
C MET A 139 4.99 10.86 -6.10
N PHE A 140 3.93 11.64 -5.95
CA PHE A 140 3.22 11.73 -4.67
C PHE A 140 2.25 10.57 -4.42
N TYR A 141 1.37 10.24 -5.37
CA TYR A 141 0.27 9.30 -5.14
C TYR A 141 0.59 7.86 -5.55
N TYR A 142 1.43 7.64 -6.56
CA TYR A 142 1.80 6.29 -7.00
C TYR A 142 3.10 5.83 -6.34
N ARG A 143 4.09 6.71 -6.21
CA ARG A 143 5.39 6.41 -5.58
C ARG A 143 5.46 6.79 -4.10
N GLY A 144 4.43 7.42 -3.54
CA GLY A 144 4.37 7.72 -2.10
C GLY A 144 5.49 8.63 -1.56
N LEU A 145 6.17 9.39 -2.42
CA LEU A 145 7.31 10.23 -2.02
C LEU A 145 6.86 11.38 -1.13
N THR A 146 7.70 11.71 -0.14
CA THR A 146 7.52 12.90 0.67
C THR A 146 7.83 14.17 -0.13
N ILE A 147 7.29 15.32 0.27
CA ILE A 147 7.56 16.59 -0.41
C ILE A 147 9.06 16.91 -0.44
N LYS A 148 9.80 16.52 0.61
CA LYS A 148 11.25 16.68 0.67
C LYS A 148 11.96 15.87 -0.41
N GLU A 149 11.64 14.58 -0.53
CA GLU A 149 12.21 13.71 -1.56
C GLU A 149 11.84 14.17 -2.98
N MET A 150 10.63 14.71 -3.15
CA MET A 150 10.21 15.28 -4.43
C MET A 150 11.03 16.51 -4.83
N VAL A 151 11.47 17.35 -3.88
CA VAL A 151 12.37 18.49 -4.17
C VAL A 151 13.70 17.97 -4.70
N GLU A 152 14.29 16.96 -4.06
CA GLU A 152 15.57 16.37 -4.47
C GLU A 152 15.52 15.68 -5.84
N LEU A 153 14.35 15.15 -6.22
CA LEU A 153 14.16 14.37 -7.45
C LEU A 153 13.56 15.17 -8.61
N SER A 154 13.30 16.47 -8.43
CA SER A 154 12.67 17.32 -9.44
C SER A 154 13.44 18.61 -9.63
N ASN A 155 13.09 19.36 -10.67
CA ASN A 155 13.66 20.69 -10.91
C ASN A 155 12.99 21.80 -10.06
N TYR A 156 12.24 21.45 -9.00
CA TYR A 156 11.58 22.43 -8.15
C TYR A 156 12.52 22.92 -7.05
N LYS A 157 12.52 24.24 -6.82
CA LYS A 157 13.46 24.92 -5.94
C LYS A 157 13.28 24.60 -4.45
N ASP A 158 12.04 24.41 -4.01
CA ASP A 158 11.70 24.25 -2.60
C ASP A 158 10.36 23.52 -2.40
N GLU A 159 10.12 23.09 -1.16
CA GLU A 159 8.91 22.36 -0.77
C GLU A 159 7.62 23.15 -1.05
N ASN A 160 7.65 24.48 -0.93
CA ASN A 160 6.47 25.32 -1.14
C ASN A 160 6.06 25.34 -2.61
N THR A 161 7.07 25.36 -3.49
CA THR A 161 6.89 25.29 -4.93
C THR A 161 6.32 23.95 -5.34
N VAL A 162 6.82 22.84 -4.78
CA VAL A 162 6.29 21.49 -5.01
C VAL A 162 4.83 21.38 -4.53
N LYS A 163 4.51 21.83 -3.31
CA LYS A 163 3.14 21.82 -2.77
C LYS A 163 2.18 22.63 -3.65
N SER A 164 2.60 23.81 -4.09
CA SER A 164 1.82 24.70 -4.95
C SER A 164 1.63 24.12 -6.35
N ALA A 165 2.68 23.54 -6.95
CA ALA A 165 2.60 22.82 -8.21
C ALA A 165 1.64 21.62 -8.12
N LYS A 166 1.73 20.83 -7.04
CA LYS A 166 0.84 19.68 -6.80
C LYS A 166 -0.61 20.08 -6.71
N SER A 167 -0.89 21.12 -5.95
CA SER A 167 -2.24 21.67 -5.80
C SER A 167 -2.82 22.09 -7.16
N ARG A 168 -2.04 22.82 -7.98
CA ARG A 168 -2.45 23.24 -9.33
C ARG A 168 -2.68 22.06 -10.28
N CYS A 169 -1.76 21.09 -10.32
CA CYS A 169 -1.91 19.90 -11.15
C CYS A 169 -3.13 19.06 -10.75
N MET A 170 -3.38 18.92 -9.44
CA MET A 170 -4.55 18.21 -8.93
C MET A 170 -5.85 18.93 -9.26
N LYS A 171 -5.88 20.27 -9.16
CA LYS A 171 -7.03 21.06 -9.58
C LYS A 171 -7.33 20.86 -11.06
N LYS A 172 -6.31 20.92 -11.92
CA LYS A 172 -6.44 20.67 -13.35
C LYS A 172 -6.95 19.27 -13.67
N LEU A 173 -6.48 18.25 -12.94
CA LEU A 173 -6.98 16.88 -13.09
C LEU A 173 -8.47 16.78 -12.74
N LYS A 174 -8.90 17.40 -11.63
CA LYS A 174 -10.32 17.44 -11.24
C LYS A 174 -11.18 18.15 -12.28
N GLU A 175 -10.69 19.25 -12.84
CA GLU A 175 -11.37 19.95 -13.93
C GLU A 175 -11.55 19.02 -15.14
N LEU A 176 -10.49 18.36 -15.60
CA LEU A 176 -10.56 17.42 -16.74
C LEU A 176 -11.56 16.26 -16.50
N VAL A 177 -11.59 15.71 -15.29
CA VAL A 177 -12.56 14.65 -14.92
C VAL A 177 -13.99 15.20 -14.86
N SER A 178 -14.18 16.47 -14.48
CA SER A 178 -15.51 17.09 -14.39
C SER A 178 -16.08 17.54 -15.75
N TYR A 179 -15.23 17.79 -16.76
CA TYR A 179 -15.66 18.21 -18.10
C TYR A 179 -16.05 17.04 -19.00
N GLU A 180 -15.71 15.81 -18.64
CA GLU A 180 -16.01 14.58 -19.42
C GLU A 180 -17.20 13.79 -18.85
N LYS A 181 -17.92 14.37 -17.88
CA LYS A 181 -19.26 13.94 -17.46
C LYS A 181 -20.31 14.70 -18.24
#